data_AF-A0A7U4QK16-F1
#
_entry.id   AF-A0A7U4QK16-F1
#
_cell.length_a   1.000
_cell.length_b   1.000
_cell.length_c   1.000
_cell.angle_alpha   90.00
_cell.angle_beta   90.00
_cell.angle_gamma   90.00
#
_symmetry.space_group_name_H-M   'P 1'
#
loop_
_entity.id
_entity.type
_entity.pdbx_description
1 polymer ?
#
loop_
_entity_poly.entity_id
_entity_poly.type
_entity_poly.pdbx_seq_one_letter_code
_entity_poly.pdbx_strand_id
1 'polypeptide(L)'
;MNYPIYRSKAALRFTLSRTNSAFIEAAPTIPGREQQQVQKGERKYDWQNQKLSMAVSSEELLAIAAACESLRVKGTSPLPPLYHDPKKGNYNGNPKQFRIDPYTNQTSKTPFIAIANLSETEMGKQTRRFSIGLTYANLYAIQVFATRAASIMLDWNSPYSEKEEVTPEKDETPQPEKTPEPEEEIIQEEISEDDIPF
;
A
#
# COMPACT_ATOMS: atom_id res chain seq x y z
N MET A 1 5.44 4.72 4.10
CA MET A 1 4.34 4.23 4.98
C MET A 1 4.86 3.03 5.78
N ASN A 2 4.45 2.83 7.03
CA ASN A 2 4.91 1.70 7.84
C ASN A 2 3.78 1.21 8.75
N TYR A 3 3.55 -0.10 8.82
CA TYR A 3 2.58 -0.74 9.70
C TYR A 3 3.23 -1.88 10.51
N PRO A 4 3.64 -1.63 11.77
CA PRO A 4 4.26 -2.64 12.63
C PRO A 4 3.24 -3.41 13.48
N ILE A 5 3.53 -4.69 13.71
CA ILE A 5 2.77 -5.64 14.52
C ILE A 5 3.73 -6.28 15.52
N TYR A 6 3.53 -6.00 16.80
CA TYR A 6 4.40 -6.45 17.88
C TYR A 6 3.78 -7.60 18.66
N ARG A 7 4.54 -8.69 18.85
CA ARG A 7 4.17 -9.86 19.69
C ARG A 7 5.30 -10.23 20.64
N SER A 8 5.02 -11.14 21.57
CA SER A 8 5.98 -11.53 22.62
C SER A 8 7.30 -12.06 22.08
N LYS A 9 7.27 -12.88 21.02
CA LYS A 9 8.47 -13.56 20.47
C LYS A 9 9.10 -12.88 19.25
N ALA A 10 8.32 -12.10 18.51
CA ALA A 10 8.76 -11.47 17.29
C ALA A 10 7.86 -10.29 16.92
N ALA A 11 8.34 -9.48 15.98
CA ALA A 11 7.58 -8.43 15.33
C ALA A 11 7.57 -8.65 13.81
N LEU A 12 6.50 -8.19 13.17
CA LEU A 12 6.37 -8.12 11.71
C LEU A 12 6.00 -6.68 11.36
N ARG A 13 6.54 -6.13 10.28
CA ARG A 13 6.11 -4.84 9.77
C ARG A 13 6.03 -4.86 8.25
N PHE A 14 5.09 -4.09 7.74
CA PHE A 14 4.94 -3.81 6.33
C PHE A 14 5.41 -2.38 6.08
N THR A 15 6.37 -2.23 5.17
CA THR A 15 7.02 -0.95 4.90
C THR A 15 6.89 -0.61 3.42
N LEU A 16 6.50 0.62 3.10
CA LEU A 16 6.63 1.21 1.77
C LEU A 16 7.70 2.30 1.85
N SER A 17 8.79 2.12 1.10
CA SER A 17 9.92 3.05 1.02
C SER A 17 9.53 4.33 0.27
N ARG A 18 10.41 5.33 0.30
CA ARG A 18 10.28 6.55 -0.50
C ARG A 18 10.52 6.33 -2.00
N THR A 19 11.15 5.21 -2.35
CA THR A 19 11.46 4.80 -3.73
C THR A 19 10.40 3.86 -4.31
N ASN A 20 9.18 3.89 -3.75
CA ASN A 20 8.07 3.01 -4.15
C ASN A 20 8.41 1.52 -4.11
N SER A 21 9.25 1.10 -3.15
CA SER A 21 9.56 -0.30 -2.92
C SER A 21 8.91 -0.76 -1.62
N ALA A 22 8.14 -1.85 -1.68
CA ALA A 22 7.47 -2.40 -0.51
C ALA A 22 8.23 -3.62 0.04
N PHE A 23 8.18 -3.77 1.37
CA PHE A 23 8.86 -4.82 2.10
C PHE A 23 7.99 -5.39 3.22
N ILE A 24 8.12 -6.69 3.43
CA ILE A 24 7.68 -7.40 4.63
C ILE A 24 8.92 -7.74 5.44
N GLU A 25 8.97 -7.24 6.67
CA GLU A 25 10.14 -7.39 7.53
C GLU A 25 9.74 -8.00 8.87
N ALA A 26 10.51 -8.97 9.35
CA ALA A 26 10.32 -9.56 10.67
C ALA A 26 11.62 -9.56 11.47
N ALA A 27 11.49 -9.45 12.80
CA ALA A 27 12.61 -9.51 13.72
C ALA A 27 12.20 -10.23 15.02
N PRO A 28 13.12 -10.99 15.65
CA PRO A 28 12.86 -11.61 16.94
C PRO A 28 12.90 -10.58 18.07
N THR A 29 12.28 -10.93 19.19
CA THR A 29 12.50 -10.22 20.45
C THR A 29 13.94 -10.40 20.92
N ILE A 30 14.54 -9.40 21.56
CA ILE A 30 15.91 -9.49 22.08
C ILE A 30 15.96 -10.48 23.27
N PRO A 31 16.85 -11.49 23.28
CA PRO A 31 16.98 -12.46 24.38
C PRO A 31 17.26 -11.80 25.73
N GLY A 32 16.76 -12.39 26.82
CA GLY A 32 16.95 -11.88 28.20
C GLY A 32 15.89 -10.87 28.67
N ARG A 33 14.90 -10.53 27.82
CA ARG A 33 13.72 -9.71 28.19
C ARG A 33 12.40 -10.48 28.16
N GLU A 34 12.45 -11.80 28.05
CA GLU A 34 11.26 -12.66 27.91
C GLU A 34 10.58 -13.00 29.26
N GLN A 35 11.26 -12.77 30.40
CA GLN A 35 10.82 -13.25 31.72
C GLN A 35 10.61 -12.17 32.80
N GLN A 36 10.87 -10.89 32.52
CA GLN A 36 10.57 -9.84 33.49
C GLN A 36 9.16 -9.30 33.26
N GLN A 37 8.44 -9.17 34.37
CA GLN A 37 7.11 -8.57 34.50
C GLN A 37 7.02 -7.35 33.58
N VAL A 38 6.21 -7.44 32.52
CA VAL A 38 6.17 -6.48 31.41
C VAL A 38 5.96 -5.06 31.95
N GLN A 39 7.06 -4.32 32.16
CA GLN A 39 6.99 -2.90 32.45
C GLN A 39 6.67 -2.18 31.14
N LYS A 40 5.83 -1.15 31.21
CA LYS A 40 5.48 -0.31 30.04
C LYS A 40 6.77 0.14 29.34
N GLY A 41 7.03 -0.39 28.13
CA GLY A 41 8.18 0.00 27.29
C GLY A 41 9.17 -1.12 26.92
N GLU A 42 8.98 -2.37 27.34
CA GLU A 42 10.00 -3.42 27.19
C GLU A 42 10.01 -4.23 25.88
N ARG A 43 9.07 -4.01 24.95
CA ARG A 43 9.03 -4.75 23.68
C ARG A 43 10.10 -4.25 22.70
N LYS A 44 11.34 -4.72 22.88
CA LYS A 44 12.48 -4.46 21.99
C LYS A 44 12.72 -5.65 21.07
N TYR A 45 12.98 -5.38 19.80
CA TYR A 45 13.18 -6.38 18.76
C TYR A 45 14.52 -6.12 18.04
N ASP A 46 15.20 -7.19 17.64
CA ASP A 46 16.50 -7.11 16.99
C ASP A 46 16.35 -6.85 15.47
N TRP A 47 16.01 -5.61 15.13
CA TRP A 47 15.90 -5.16 13.74
C TRP A 47 17.24 -4.97 13.04
N GLN A 48 18.35 -4.97 13.77
CA GLN A 48 19.68 -4.69 13.23
C GLN A 48 20.41 -5.97 12.82
N ASN A 49 20.44 -6.99 13.68
CA ASN A 49 21.26 -8.19 13.44
C ASN A 49 20.44 -9.37 12.95
N GLN A 50 19.20 -9.52 13.41
CA GLN A 50 18.40 -10.73 13.13
C GLN A 50 17.16 -10.48 12.26
N LYS A 51 17.06 -9.29 11.65
CA LYS A 51 15.96 -8.96 10.73
C LYS A 51 15.98 -9.88 9.51
N LEU A 52 14.80 -10.35 9.13
CA LEU A 52 14.51 -10.92 7.82
C LEU A 52 13.64 -9.93 7.03
N SER A 53 14.04 -9.64 5.79
CA SER A 53 13.32 -8.72 4.90
C SER A 53 13.07 -9.39 3.56
N MET A 54 11.84 -9.29 3.07
CA MET A 54 11.40 -9.76 1.76
C MET A 54 10.76 -8.57 1.03
N ALA A 55 11.24 -8.26 -0.16
CA ALA A 55 10.58 -7.28 -1.03
C ALA A 55 9.25 -7.86 -1.50
N VAL A 56 8.28 -7.01 -1.81
CA VAL A 56 6.98 -7.44 -2.37
C VAL A 56 6.56 -6.54 -3.51
N SER A 57 6.01 -7.14 -4.56
CA SER A 57 5.47 -6.40 -5.71
C SER A 57 4.09 -5.80 -5.41
N SER A 58 3.60 -4.91 -6.27
CA SER A 58 2.23 -4.39 -6.20
C SER A 58 1.17 -5.49 -6.31
N GLU A 59 1.37 -6.47 -7.19
CA GLU A 59 0.47 -7.62 -7.36
C GLU A 59 0.43 -8.49 -6.09
N GLU A 60 1.59 -8.75 -5.49
CA GLU A 60 1.68 -9.50 -4.24
C GLU A 60 1.00 -8.78 -3.08
N LEU A 61 1.12 -7.45 -3.02
CA LEU A 61 0.38 -6.63 -2.05
C LEU A 61 -1.14 -6.74 -2.25
N LEU A 62 -1.63 -6.69 -3.49
CA LEU A 62 -3.06 -6.87 -3.76
C LEU A 62 -3.53 -8.29 -3.37
N ALA A 63 -2.74 -9.32 -3.64
CA ALA A 63 -3.04 -10.69 -3.22
C ALA A 63 -3.07 -10.82 -1.68
N ILE A 64 -2.14 -10.16 -0.98
CA ILE A 64 -2.15 -10.08 0.50
C ILE A 64 -3.41 -9.37 1.00
N ALA A 65 -3.81 -8.27 0.36
CA ALA A 65 -5.00 -7.52 0.75
C ALA A 65 -6.27 -8.38 0.63
N ALA A 66 -6.45 -9.05 -0.51
CA ALA A 66 -7.56 -9.96 -0.77
C ALA A 66 -7.59 -11.12 0.24
N ALA A 67 -6.43 -11.66 0.60
CA ALA A 67 -6.37 -12.74 1.57
C ALA A 67 -6.65 -12.30 3.00
N CYS A 68 -6.23 -11.10 3.39
CA CYS A 68 -6.59 -10.53 4.69
C CYS A 68 -8.11 -10.31 4.78
N GLU A 69 -8.75 -9.85 3.71
CA GLU A 69 -10.20 -9.73 3.64
C GLU A 69 -10.89 -11.10 3.76
N SER A 70 -10.49 -12.07 2.94
CA SER A 70 -11.06 -13.42 2.95
C SER A 70 -10.90 -14.09 4.31
N LEU A 71 -9.75 -13.91 4.98
CA LEU A 71 -9.54 -14.44 6.32
C LEU A 71 -10.48 -13.81 7.36
N ARG A 72 -10.79 -12.51 7.24
CA ARG A 72 -11.76 -11.85 8.13
C ARG A 72 -13.20 -12.28 7.86
N VAL A 73 -13.58 -12.45 6.59
CA VAL A 73 -14.99 -12.68 6.22
C VAL A 73 -15.32 -14.18 6.20
N LYS A 74 -14.45 -14.98 5.59
CA LYS A 74 -14.68 -16.41 5.31
C LYS A 74 -13.82 -17.35 6.17
N GLY A 75 -12.82 -16.82 6.89
CA GLY A 75 -11.89 -17.63 7.67
C GLY A 75 -10.91 -18.46 6.83
N THR A 76 -10.83 -18.23 5.52
CA THR A 76 -9.95 -18.94 4.59
C THR A 76 -8.96 -17.98 3.92
N SER A 77 -7.76 -18.47 3.64
CA SER A 77 -6.72 -17.72 2.93
C SER A 77 -6.60 -18.20 1.49
N PRO A 78 -6.97 -17.39 0.49
CA PRO A 78 -6.76 -17.70 -0.92
C PRO A 78 -5.31 -17.43 -1.37
N LEU A 79 -4.46 -16.84 -0.53
CA LEU A 79 -3.09 -16.49 -0.88
C LEU A 79 -2.21 -17.75 -0.92
N PRO A 80 -1.72 -18.18 -2.10
CA PRO A 80 -0.64 -19.16 -2.14
C PRO A 80 0.61 -18.56 -1.48
N PRO A 81 1.51 -19.39 -0.92
CA PRO A 81 2.74 -18.87 -0.36
C PRO A 81 3.54 -18.05 -1.38
N LEU A 82 3.88 -16.82 -1.02
CA LEU A 82 4.76 -15.98 -1.81
C LEU A 82 6.18 -16.50 -1.64
N TYR A 83 6.83 -16.87 -2.75
CA TYR A 83 8.16 -17.48 -2.72
C TYR A 83 9.13 -16.68 -3.59
N HIS A 84 10.17 -16.15 -2.96
CA HIS A 84 11.21 -15.36 -3.63
C HIS A 84 12.53 -16.08 -3.53
N ASP A 85 13.13 -16.34 -4.69
CA ASP A 85 14.46 -16.95 -4.78
C ASP A 85 15.42 -15.97 -5.47
N PRO A 86 16.31 -15.31 -4.72
CA PRO A 86 17.30 -14.39 -5.30
C PRO A 86 18.17 -15.04 -6.39
N LYS A 87 18.41 -16.35 -6.30
CA LYS A 87 19.27 -17.08 -7.24
C LYS A 87 18.65 -17.19 -8.63
N LYS A 88 17.32 -17.13 -8.76
CA LYS A 88 16.64 -17.08 -10.07
C LYS A 88 17.01 -15.83 -10.87
N GLY A 89 17.40 -14.75 -10.20
CA GLY A 89 17.87 -13.51 -10.83
C GLY A 89 19.39 -13.34 -10.82
N ASN A 90 20.16 -14.40 -10.54
CA ASN A 90 21.62 -14.33 -10.35
C ASN A 90 22.06 -13.41 -9.20
N TYR A 91 21.20 -13.19 -8.19
CA TYR A 91 21.55 -12.44 -6.99
C TYR A 91 21.98 -13.37 -5.86
N ASN A 92 22.89 -12.88 -5.02
CA ASN A 92 23.26 -13.57 -3.79
C ASN A 92 22.14 -13.47 -2.77
N GLY A 93 21.77 -14.59 -2.17
CA GLY A 93 20.81 -14.64 -1.10
C GLY A 93 20.18 -16.01 -0.92
N ASN A 94 19.47 -16.15 0.20
CA ASN A 94 18.70 -17.34 0.52
C ASN A 94 17.24 -17.16 0.09
N PRO A 95 16.58 -18.21 -0.42
CA PRO A 95 15.15 -18.18 -0.68
C PRO A 95 14.32 -17.79 0.54
N LYS A 96 13.29 -16.99 0.30
CA LYS A 96 12.37 -16.46 1.31
C LYS A 96 10.94 -16.81 0.95
N GLN A 97 10.13 -16.99 1.98
CA GLN A 97 8.72 -17.28 1.82
C GLN A 97 7.88 -16.50 2.81
N PHE A 98 6.77 -15.95 2.33
CA PHE A 98 5.72 -15.34 3.14
C PHE A 98 4.38 -16.05 2.93
N ARG A 99 3.63 -16.27 4.00
CA ARG A 99 2.25 -16.79 3.94
C ARG A 99 1.42 -16.30 5.11
N ILE A 100 0.11 -16.22 4.90
CA ILE A 100 -0.87 -15.96 5.96
C ILE A 100 -1.86 -17.12 5.97
N ASP A 101 -1.87 -17.87 7.07
CA ASP A 101 -2.69 -19.06 7.24
C ASP A 101 -3.79 -18.79 8.29
N PRO A 102 -5.00 -19.39 8.16
CA PRO A 102 -5.98 -19.41 9.24
C PRO A 102 -5.37 -20.00 10.51
N TYR A 103 -5.71 -19.42 11.66
CA TYR A 103 -5.29 -19.99 12.94
C TYR A 103 -6.28 -21.07 13.35
N THR A 104 -5.83 -22.33 13.33
CA THR A 104 -6.67 -23.50 13.63
C THR A 104 -6.71 -23.86 15.11
N ASN A 105 -5.70 -23.45 15.89
CA ASN A 105 -5.62 -23.73 17.34
C ASN A 105 -6.29 -22.63 18.17
N GLN A 106 -7.53 -22.26 17.80
CA GLN A 106 -8.29 -21.29 18.57
C GLN A 106 -8.70 -21.89 19.92
N THR A 107 -8.22 -21.28 20.98
CA THR A 107 -8.70 -21.52 22.35
C THR A 107 -9.50 -20.29 22.77
N SER A 108 -10.34 -20.40 23.79
CA SER A 108 -11.11 -19.26 24.32
C SER A 108 -10.24 -18.06 24.75
N LYS A 109 -8.93 -18.25 24.88
CA LYS A 109 -7.95 -17.23 25.29
C LYS A 109 -7.11 -16.68 24.13
N THR A 110 -7.18 -17.23 22.92
CA THR A 110 -6.36 -16.76 21.79
C THR A 110 -7.12 -15.76 20.92
N PRO A 111 -6.76 -14.46 20.90
CA PRO A 111 -7.45 -13.45 20.10
C PRO A 111 -7.05 -13.48 18.61
N PHE A 112 -6.21 -14.45 18.20
CA PHE A 112 -5.66 -14.54 16.85
C PHE A 112 -6.54 -15.44 15.99
N ILE A 113 -6.84 -14.98 14.78
CA ILE A 113 -7.61 -15.73 13.79
C ILE A 113 -6.76 -16.17 12.59
N ALA A 114 -5.54 -15.64 12.48
CA ALA A 114 -4.57 -16.03 11.45
C ALA A 114 -3.14 -15.99 12.00
N ILE A 115 -2.20 -16.60 11.28
CA ILE A 115 -0.75 -16.48 11.50
C ILE A 115 -0.09 -16.01 10.21
N ALA A 116 0.66 -14.91 10.27
CA ALA A 116 1.65 -14.57 9.26
C ALA A 116 2.97 -15.30 9.55
N ASN A 117 3.50 -16.00 8.55
CA ASN A 117 4.80 -16.65 8.59
C ASN A 117 5.73 -15.99 7.57
N LEU A 118 6.90 -15.53 8.04
CA LEU A 118 8.01 -15.13 7.18
C LEU A 118 9.20 -16.05 7.46
N SER A 119 9.75 -16.66 6.43
CA SER A 119 10.83 -17.63 6.58
C SER A 119 11.92 -17.49 5.54
N GLU A 120 13.10 -17.98 5.90
CA GLU A 120 14.27 -18.10 5.03
C GLU A 120 14.76 -19.54 5.05
N THR A 121 15.16 -20.02 3.88
CA THR A 121 15.62 -21.39 3.65
C THR A 121 17.04 -21.35 3.10
N GLU A 122 17.95 -22.11 3.68
CA GLU A 122 19.33 -22.29 3.21
C GLU A 122 19.55 -23.77 2.91
N MET A 123 20.06 -24.08 1.71
CA MET A 123 20.28 -25.47 1.25
C MET A 123 19.07 -26.40 1.44
N GLY A 124 17.86 -25.89 1.21
CA GLY A 124 16.61 -26.65 1.35
C GLY A 124 16.13 -26.84 2.80
N LYS A 125 16.87 -26.34 3.80
CA LYS A 125 16.47 -26.36 5.22
C LYS A 125 16.04 -24.97 5.68
N GLN A 126 14.93 -24.91 6.40
CA GLN A 126 14.46 -23.65 6.99
C GLN A 126 15.41 -23.21 8.11
N THR A 127 16.10 -22.08 7.93
CA THR A 127 17.07 -21.55 8.90
C THR A 127 16.46 -20.51 9.83
N ARG A 128 15.55 -19.68 9.30
CA ARG A 128 14.85 -18.66 10.08
C ARG A 128 13.35 -18.72 9.82
N ARG A 129 12.57 -18.56 10.90
CA ARG A 129 11.10 -18.50 10.84
C ARG A 129 10.58 -17.53 11.89
N PHE A 130 9.75 -16.59 11.43
CA PHE A 130 8.98 -15.71 12.29
C PHE A 130 7.49 -15.99 12.08
N SER A 131 6.81 -16.35 13.15
CA SER A 131 5.37 -16.63 13.16
C SER A 131 4.66 -15.61 14.04
N ILE A 132 3.79 -14.79 13.45
CA ILE A 132 3.08 -13.71 14.13
C ILE A 132 1.58 -13.96 14.07
N GLY A 133 0.96 -14.13 15.24
CA GLY A 133 -0.50 -14.23 15.34
C GLY A 133 -1.17 -12.90 15.00
N LEU A 134 -2.19 -12.93 14.14
CA LEU A 134 -2.91 -11.78 13.63
C LEU A 134 -4.34 -11.77 14.18
N THR A 135 -4.78 -10.61 14.67
CA THR A 135 -6.17 -10.37 15.06
C THR A 135 -6.97 -9.85 13.86
N TYR A 136 -8.30 -9.76 14.00
CA TYR A 136 -9.17 -9.07 13.04
C TYR A 136 -8.68 -7.67 12.68
N ALA A 137 -8.30 -6.87 13.68
CA ALA A 137 -7.81 -5.51 13.47
C ALA A 137 -6.49 -5.49 12.70
N ASN A 138 -5.60 -6.48 12.91
CA ASN A 138 -4.37 -6.57 12.14
C ASN A 138 -4.65 -6.92 10.68
N LEU A 139 -5.54 -7.87 10.42
CA LEU A 139 -5.89 -8.23 9.04
C LEU A 139 -6.50 -7.04 8.30
N TYR A 140 -7.39 -6.28 8.93
CA TYR A 140 -7.97 -5.08 8.31
C TYR A 140 -6.91 -4.03 8.01
N ALA A 141 -6.01 -3.77 8.96
CA ALA A 141 -4.95 -2.78 8.76
C ALA A 141 -3.91 -3.22 7.70
N ILE A 142 -3.58 -4.52 7.62
CA ILE A 142 -2.74 -5.06 6.54
C ILE A 142 -3.45 -4.90 5.19
N GLN A 143 -4.75 -5.21 5.11
CA GLN A 143 -5.55 -5.02 3.90
C GLN A 143 -5.46 -3.57 3.42
N VAL A 144 -5.76 -2.60 4.30
CA VAL A 144 -5.71 -1.17 3.97
C VAL A 144 -4.30 -0.73 3.57
N PHE A 145 -3.27 -1.17 4.30
CA PHE A 145 -1.87 -0.88 3.96
C PHE A 145 -1.55 -1.40 2.56
N ALA A 146 -1.86 -2.67 2.28
CA ALA A 146 -1.41 -3.35 1.08
C ALA A 146 -2.12 -2.81 -0.16
N THR A 147 -3.43 -2.57 -0.10
CA THR A 147 -4.17 -1.88 -1.17
C THR A 147 -3.57 -0.51 -1.45
N ARG A 148 -3.35 0.31 -0.42
CA ARG A 148 -2.80 1.67 -0.61
C ARG A 148 -1.37 1.66 -1.13
N ALA A 149 -0.53 0.76 -0.62
CA ALA A 149 0.84 0.62 -1.06
C ALA A 149 0.91 0.19 -2.53
N ALA A 150 0.08 -0.78 -2.94
CA ALA A 150 -0.02 -1.21 -4.33
C ALA A 150 -0.44 -0.06 -5.26
N SER A 151 -1.47 0.71 -4.89
CA SER A 151 -1.90 1.87 -5.69
C SER A 151 -0.80 2.93 -5.84
N ILE A 152 0.01 3.18 -4.80
CA ILE A 152 1.16 4.10 -4.89
C ILE A 152 2.25 3.52 -5.80
N MET A 153 2.55 2.22 -5.68
CA MET A 153 3.58 1.57 -6.50
C MET A 153 3.21 1.53 -7.99
N LEU A 154 1.91 1.44 -8.30
CA LEU A 154 1.37 1.46 -9.66
C LEU A 154 1.10 2.89 -10.19
N ASP A 155 1.42 3.92 -9.40
CA ASP A 155 1.18 5.33 -9.71
C ASP A 155 -0.29 5.69 -10.00
N TRP A 156 -1.25 4.90 -9.47
CA TRP A 156 -2.68 5.17 -9.65
C TRP A 156 -3.17 6.42 -8.92
N ASN A 157 -2.39 6.92 -7.96
CA ASN A 157 -2.67 8.15 -7.23
C ASN A 157 -1.93 9.37 -7.83
N SER A 158 -1.38 9.24 -9.04
CA SER A 158 -0.74 10.35 -9.74
C SER A 158 -1.78 11.39 -10.18
N PRO A 159 -1.53 12.69 -9.99
CA PRO A 159 -2.43 13.75 -10.48
C PRO A 159 -2.55 13.77 -12.02
N TYR A 160 -1.78 12.96 -12.75
CA TYR A 160 -1.90 12.79 -14.20
C TYR A 160 -2.98 11.78 -14.62
N SER A 161 -3.58 11.01 -13.70
CA SER A 161 -4.69 10.10 -14.04
C SER A 161 -6.03 10.83 -14.25
N GLU A 162 -6.10 12.13 -13.96
CA GLU A 162 -7.30 12.97 -14.11
C GLU A 162 -7.31 13.83 -15.39
N LYS A 163 -6.42 13.61 -16.38
CA LYS A 163 -6.45 14.37 -17.65
C LYS A 163 -6.17 13.51 -18.88
N GLU A 164 -7.12 12.66 -19.22
CA GLU A 164 -7.50 12.50 -20.64
C GLU A 164 -8.93 13.03 -20.79
N GLU A 165 -9.05 14.37 -20.84
CA GLU A 165 -10.17 14.94 -21.57
C GLU A 165 -10.02 14.45 -23.00
N VAL A 166 -10.90 13.54 -23.42
CA VAL A 166 -11.09 13.18 -24.81
C VAL A 166 -11.41 14.47 -25.54
N THR A 167 -10.41 15.04 -26.22
CA THR A 167 -10.64 16.10 -27.19
C THR A 167 -11.66 15.53 -28.17
N PRO A 168 -12.89 16.09 -28.30
CA PRO A 168 -13.76 15.66 -29.36
C PRO A 168 -13.03 16.00 -30.66
N GLU A 169 -12.81 15.00 -31.51
CA GLU A 169 -12.43 15.23 -32.91
C GLU A 169 -13.38 16.29 -33.45
N LYS A 170 -12.83 17.44 -33.84
CA LYS A 170 -13.58 18.47 -34.55
C LYS A 170 -13.98 17.87 -35.88
N ASP A 171 -15.24 17.49 -35.99
CA ASP A 171 -15.93 17.31 -37.27
C ASP A 171 -15.82 18.65 -38.02
N GLU A 172 -15.00 18.71 -39.06
CA GLU A 172 -14.90 19.85 -39.96
C GLU A 172 -16.17 19.93 -40.80
N THR A 173 -17.20 20.61 -40.29
CA THR A 173 -18.32 21.06 -41.12
C THR A 173 -18.09 22.53 -41.51
N PRO A 174 -17.95 22.89 -42.80
CA PRO A 174 -17.77 24.27 -43.20
C PRO A 174 -19.06 25.08 -43.00
N GLN A 175 -18.96 26.22 -42.31
CA GLN A 175 -20.02 27.22 -42.21
C GLN A 175 -20.11 28.04 -43.51
N PRO A 176 -21.31 28.43 -43.97
CA PRO A 176 -21.46 29.27 -45.15
C PRO A 176 -21.13 30.75 -44.86
N GLU A 177 -20.48 31.39 -45.85
CA GLU A 177 -20.00 32.77 -45.88
C GLU A 177 -21.04 33.81 -45.45
N LYS A 178 -20.64 34.74 -44.57
CA LYS A 178 -21.34 36.02 -44.37
C LYS A 178 -20.83 37.04 -45.41
N THR A 179 -21.75 37.56 -46.21
CA THR A 179 -21.59 38.68 -47.14
C THR A 179 -21.24 39.98 -46.40
N PRO A 180 -20.35 40.86 -46.91
CA PRO A 180 -19.84 42.01 -46.18
C PRO A 180 -20.82 43.20 -46.13
N GLU A 181 -20.71 43.98 -45.05
CA GLU A 181 -21.43 45.22 -44.73
C GLU A 181 -21.11 46.37 -45.72
N PRO A 182 -22.01 47.36 -45.86
CA PRO A 182 -21.63 48.72 -46.21
C PRO A 182 -21.62 49.65 -44.98
N GLU A 183 -20.62 50.54 -45.01
CA GLU A 183 -20.24 51.55 -44.03
C GLU A 183 -21.20 52.77 -43.95
N GLU A 184 -20.85 53.66 -43.01
CA GLU A 184 -21.28 55.06 -42.81
C GLU A 184 -22.42 55.24 -41.78
N GLU A 185 -22.35 56.15 -40.79
CA GLU A 185 -21.69 57.46 -40.76
C GLU A 185 -21.50 57.90 -39.28
N ILE A 186 -20.41 58.62 -39.00
CA ILE A 186 -20.07 59.20 -37.69
C ILE A 186 -20.76 60.56 -37.57
N ILE A 187 -21.48 60.82 -36.48
CA ILE A 187 -21.79 62.19 -36.04
C ILE A 187 -21.45 62.32 -34.55
N GLN A 188 -20.51 63.23 -34.27
CA GLN A 188 -20.23 63.79 -32.95
C GLN A 188 -21.16 64.99 -32.74
N GLU A 189 -21.71 65.20 -31.54
CA GLU A 189 -21.65 66.50 -30.84
C GLU A 189 -22.26 66.44 -29.43
N GLU A 190 -21.46 66.98 -28.52
CA GLU A 190 -21.69 67.66 -27.23
C GLU A 190 -23.01 67.48 -26.46
N ILE A 191 -22.88 67.06 -25.19
CA ILE A 191 -23.84 67.41 -24.14
C ILE A 191 -23.03 68.05 -23.00
N SER A 192 -23.30 69.33 -22.79
CA SER A 192 -22.72 70.24 -21.82
C SER A 192 -23.15 69.96 -20.38
N GLU A 193 -22.30 70.35 -19.44
CA GLU A 193 -22.58 70.48 -18.01
C GLU A 193 -23.67 71.53 -17.71
N ASP A 194 -24.16 71.47 -16.47
CA ASP A 194 -25.03 72.42 -15.76
C ASP A 194 -26.56 72.23 -15.91
N ASP A 195 -27.18 71.58 -14.91
CA ASP A 195 -28.00 72.30 -13.92
C ASP A 195 -28.67 71.33 -12.90
N ILE A 196 -28.24 71.46 -11.63
CA ILE A 196 -28.98 71.09 -10.40
C ILE A 196 -29.62 72.41 -9.95
N PRO A 197 -30.92 72.55 -9.57
CA PRO A 197 -31.33 72.08 -8.24
C PRO A 197 -32.84 71.83 -7.91
N PHE A 198 -33.01 71.17 -6.76
CA PHE A 198 -34.17 70.98 -5.86
C PHE A 198 -35.39 70.20 -6.33
#